data_AF-A0A1I7LR25-F1
#
_entry.id   AF-A0A1I7LR25-F1
#
_cell.length_a   1.000
_cell.length_b   1.000
_cell.length_c   1.000
_cell.angle_alpha   90.00
_cell.angle_beta   90.00
_cell.angle_gamma   90.00
#
_symmetry.space_group_name_H-M   'P 1'
#
loop_
_entity.id
_entity.type
_entity.pdbx_description
1 polymer ?
#
loop_
_entity_poly.entity_id
_entity_poly.type
_entity_poly.pdbx_seq_one_letter_code
_entity_poly.pdbx_strand_id
1 'polypeptide(L)'
;MRVVRLSGLVSAGLLLSLLTAQAQTQTQDPSAGDPRRNQAAKLAGLAGFVNLECPGLRSDPARLKQTVEALGVDAASLETGDLHLIATRYIAAYQKDVAANCRKAEATFGPQGSIIPGLIVPR
;
A
#
# COMPACT_ATOMS: atom_id res chain seq x y z
N MET A 1 -35.80 65.13 36.14
CA MET A 1 -36.49 64.02 36.82
C MET A 1 -35.86 62.71 36.37
N ARG A 2 -35.65 61.81 37.34
CA ARG A 2 -35.09 60.45 37.18
C ARG A 2 -35.84 59.68 36.09
N VAL A 3 -35.13 58.88 35.28
CA VAL A 3 -35.31 57.41 35.22
C VAL A 3 -33.99 56.76 34.79
N VAL A 4 -33.44 55.97 35.71
CA VAL A 4 -32.42 54.95 35.54
C VAL A 4 -33.05 53.73 34.88
N ARG A 5 -32.39 53.10 33.89
CA ARG A 5 -32.42 51.63 33.72
C ARG A 5 -31.08 51.10 33.20
N LEU A 6 -30.31 50.61 34.17
CA LEU A 6 -29.42 49.45 34.04
C LEU A 6 -30.25 48.22 33.62
N SER A 7 -29.63 47.33 32.82
CA SER A 7 -29.51 45.88 33.07
C SER A 7 -29.65 45.01 31.81
N GLY A 8 -28.67 44.13 31.65
CA GLY A 8 -28.75 42.87 30.89
C GLY A 8 -28.20 42.99 29.46
N LEU A 9 -27.34 42.11 28.95
CA LEU A 9 -26.87 40.82 29.41
C LEU A 9 -25.46 40.60 28.84
N VAL A 10 -24.54 40.26 29.73
CA VAL A 10 -23.21 39.77 29.42
C VAL A 10 -23.36 38.49 28.61
N SER A 11 -23.10 38.54 27.31
CA SER A 11 -22.95 37.33 26.50
C SER A 11 -21.59 36.73 26.81
N ALA A 12 -21.58 35.79 27.75
CA ALA A 12 -20.47 34.94 28.09
C ALA A 12 -20.05 34.12 26.86
N GLY A 13 -19.12 34.65 26.08
CA GLY A 13 -18.34 33.90 25.12
C GLY A 13 -17.30 33.05 25.87
N LEU A 14 -17.72 31.91 26.39
CA LEU A 14 -16.82 30.84 26.83
C LEU A 14 -17.14 29.59 26.01
N LEU A 15 -16.54 29.53 24.83
CA LEU A 15 -16.48 28.33 24.01
C LEU A 15 -15.61 27.30 24.75
N LEU A 16 -16.24 26.53 25.65
CA LEU A 16 -15.69 25.29 26.21
C LEU A 16 -15.58 24.25 25.08
N SER A 17 -14.56 24.39 24.27
CA SER A 17 -14.01 23.31 23.48
C SER A 17 -13.00 22.55 24.34
N LEU A 18 -12.93 21.23 24.14
CA LEU A 18 -11.85 20.29 24.48
C LEU A 18 -12.20 19.24 25.55
N LEU A 19 -11.74 18.02 25.27
CA LEU A 19 -11.67 16.80 26.08
C LEU A 19 -12.82 15.78 25.95
N THR A 20 -12.88 15.13 24.79
CA THR A 20 -12.91 13.66 24.79
C THR A 20 -11.68 13.16 24.03
N ALA A 21 -10.63 12.84 24.81
CA ALA A 21 -9.47 12.12 24.33
C ALA A 21 -9.93 10.74 23.86
N GLN A 22 -10.07 10.56 22.55
CA GLN A 22 -10.18 9.21 21.98
C GLN A 22 -8.80 8.57 22.13
N ALA A 23 -8.67 7.71 23.15
CA ALA A 23 -7.62 6.73 23.24
C ALA A 23 -7.72 5.84 21.99
N GLN A 24 -6.98 6.20 20.95
CA GLN A 24 -6.75 5.31 19.81
C GLN A 24 -5.84 4.21 20.32
N THR A 25 -6.44 3.14 20.82
CA THR A 25 -5.79 1.84 20.89
C THR A 25 -5.51 1.44 19.44
N GLN A 26 -4.41 1.96 18.88
CA GLN A 26 -3.80 1.40 17.68
C GLN A 26 -3.39 0.00 18.07
N THR A 27 -4.24 -0.97 17.73
CA THR A 27 -3.83 -2.36 17.57
C THR A 27 -2.79 -2.34 16.45
N GLN A 28 -1.53 -2.08 16.81
CA GLN A 28 -0.40 -2.26 15.92
C GLN A 28 -0.30 -3.77 15.73
N ASP A 29 -0.95 -4.23 14.66
CA ASP A 29 -0.69 -5.55 14.13
C ASP A 29 0.81 -5.60 13.79
N PRO A 30 1.62 -6.48 14.41
CA PRO A 30 3.04 -6.57 14.13
C PRO A 30 3.33 -6.92 12.65
N SER A 31 2.30 -7.37 11.91
CA SER A 31 2.37 -7.58 10.46
C SER A 31 2.08 -6.33 9.62
N ALA A 32 1.41 -5.31 10.16
CA ALA A 32 1.12 -4.05 9.47
C ALA A 32 2.32 -3.08 9.41
N GLY A 33 3.46 -3.45 10.01
CA GLY A 33 4.62 -2.57 10.19
C GLY A 33 5.92 -2.97 9.50
N ASP A 34 6.07 -4.17 8.93
CA ASP A 34 7.33 -4.56 8.28
C ASP A 34 7.36 -4.09 6.80
N PRO A 35 8.18 -3.09 6.45
CA PRO A 35 8.26 -2.59 5.08
C PRO A 35 8.72 -3.66 4.08
N ARG A 36 9.50 -4.67 4.52
CA ARG A 36 9.99 -5.75 3.66
C ARG A 36 8.86 -6.68 3.25
N ARG A 37 7.94 -6.97 4.17
CA ARG A 37 6.73 -7.77 3.90
C ARG A 37 5.82 -7.08 2.88
N ASN A 38 5.58 -5.78 3.05
CA ASN A 38 4.82 -5.01 2.07
C ASN A 38 5.52 -4.93 0.71
N GLN A 39 6.86 -4.81 0.70
CA GLN A 39 7.64 -4.83 -0.54
C GLN A 39 7.55 -6.18 -1.26
N ALA A 40 7.64 -7.31 -0.53
CA ALA A 40 7.44 -8.65 -1.08
C ALA A 40 6.04 -8.80 -1.69
N ALA A 41 4.99 -8.37 -0.97
CA ALA A 41 3.62 -8.41 -1.47
C ALA A 41 3.44 -7.52 -2.72
N LYS A 42 4.09 -6.35 -2.78
CA LYS A 42 4.09 -5.48 -3.96
C LYS A 42 4.75 -6.13 -5.17
N LEU A 43 5.87 -6.83 -4.98
CA LEU A 43 6.55 -7.57 -6.04
C LEU A 43 5.71 -8.75 -6.53
N ALA A 44 5.08 -9.48 -5.62
CA ALA A 44 4.16 -10.58 -5.96
C ALA A 44 2.93 -10.06 -6.72
N GLY A 45 2.35 -8.94 -6.29
CA GLY A 45 1.24 -8.30 -7.00
C GLY A 45 1.63 -7.78 -8.38
N LEU A 46 2.85 -7.25 -8.55
CA LEU A 46 3.38 -6.88 -9.87
C LEU A 46 3.52 -8.11 -10.77
N ALA A 47 4.09 -9.20 -10.26
CA ALA A 47 4.27 -10.45 -11.00
C ALA A 47 2.91 -11.05 -11.44
N GLY A 48 1.94 -11.09 -10.51
CA GLY A 48 0.58 -11.52 -10.80
C GLY A 48 -0.09 -10.67 -11.88
N PHE A 49 -0.02 -9.35 -11.75
CA PHE A 49 -0.51 -8.42 -12.77
C PHE A 49 0.12 -8.67 -14.14
N VAL A 50 1.44 -8.78 -14.22
CA VAL A 50 2.14 -9.00 -15.51
C VAL A 50 1.71 -10.33 -16.14
N ASN A 51 1.60 -11.39 -15.35
CA ASN A 51 1.22 -12.70 -15.85
C ASN A 51 -0.21 -12.75 -16.41
N LEU A 52 -1.12 -11.94 -15.83
CA LEU A 52 -2.53 -11.87 -16.22
C LEU A 52 -2.77 -10.90 -17.38
N GLU A 53 -2.15 -9.72 -17.35
CA GLU A 53 -2.59 -8.57 -18.16
C GLU A 53 -1.62 -8.15 -19.27
N CYS A 54 -0.35 -8.57 -19.22
CA CYS A 54 0.67 -8.10 -20.16
C CYS A 54 0.93 -9.12 -21.29
N PRO A 55 0.33 -8.95 -22.48
CA PRO A 55 0.56 -9.84 -23.60
C PRO A 55 2.03 -9.75 -24.04
N GLY A 56 2.73 -10.89 -24.02
CA GLY A 56 4.15 -10.98 -24.40
C GLY A 56 5.14 -10.92 -23.24
N LEU A 57 4.68 -10.63 -22.01
CA LEU A 57 5.51 -10.64 -20.81
C LEU A 57 5.05 -11.73 -19.83
N ARG A 58 5.97 -12.12 -18.94
CA ARG A 58 5.69 -12.92 -17.75
C ARG A 58 6.70 -12.59 -16.65
N SER A 59 6.36 -12.91 -15.41
CA SER A 59 7.33 -12.91 -14.32
C SER A 59 8.24 -14.14 -14.39
N ASP A 60 9.50 -13.99 -14.01
CA ASP A 60 10.37 -15.13 -13.69
C ASP A 60 10.09 -15.62 -12.25
N PRO A 61 9.56 -16.84 -12.06
CA PRO A 61 9.17 -17.33 -10.75
C PRO A 61 10.37 -17.60 -9.82
N ALA A 62 11.51 -18.04 -10.37
CA ALA A 62 12.71 -18.29 -9.59
C ALA A 62 13.31 -16.96 -9.10
N ARG A 63 13.33 -15.93 -9.96
CA ARG A 63 13.81 -14.59 -9.62
C ARG A 63 12.92 -13.91 -8.60
N LEU A 64 11.60 -14.05 -8.72
CA LEU A 64 10.65 -13.54 -7.73
C LEU A 64 10.89 -14.19 -6.36
N LYS A 65 10.95 -15.53 -6.31
CA LYS A 65 11.21 -16.28 -5.08
C LYS A 65 12.51 -15.81 -4.41
N GLN A 66 13.61 -15.79 -5.16
CA GLN A 66 14.90 -15.34 -4.66
C GLN A 66 14.83 -13.92 -4.07
N THR A 67 14.13 -13.01 -4.75
CA THR A 67 14.03 -11.62 -4.29
C THR A 67 13.22 -11.50 -3.01
N VAL A 68 12.12 -12.25 -2.91
CA VAL A 68 11.26 -12.26 -1.72
C VAL A 68 11.99 -12.86 -0.52
N GLU A 69 12.71 -13.96 -0.73
CA GLU A 69 13.52 -14.59 0.32
C GLU A 69 14.68 -13.69 0.77
N ALA A 70 15.28 -12.92 -0.15
CA ALA A 70 16.30 -11.91 0.18
C ALA A 70 15.75 -10.75 1.03
N LEU A 71 14.43 -10.51 1.02
CA LEU A 71 13.75 -9.58 1.91
C LEU A 71 13.45 -10.20 3.30
N GLY A 72 13.82 -11.46 3.53
CA GLY A 72 13.54 -12.20 4.77
C GLY A 72 12.08 -12.65 4.87
N VAL A 73 11.38 -12.76 3.74
CA VAL A 73 9.99 -13.18 3.66
C VAL A 73 9.93 -14.57 3.04
N ASP A 74 9.16 -15.48 3.64
CA ASP A 74 8.90 -16.79 3.05
C ASP A 74 8.00 -16.61 1.80
N ALA A 75 8.45 -17.09 0.65
CA ALA A 75 7.71 -16.98 -0.60
C ALA A 75 6.34 -17.69 -0.53
N ALA A 76 6.22 -18.79 0.24
CA ALA A 76 4.94 -19.49 0.40
C ALA A 76 3.86 -18.62 1.07
N SER A 77 4.27 -17.62 1.86
CA SER A 77 3.34 -16.67 2.49
C SER A 77 2.67 -15.72 1.50
N LEU A 78 3.13 -15.63 0.24
CA LEU A 78 2.51 -14.82 -0.80
C LEU A 78 1.33 -15.52 -1.48
N GLU A 79 1.20 -16.83 -1.31
CA GLU A 79 0.14 -17.64 -1.93
C GLU A 79 -1.12 -17.68 -1.07
N THR A 80 -1.01 -17.46 0.23
CA THR A 80 -2.13 -17.53 1.18
C THR A 80 -2.05 -16.44 2.27
N GLY A 81 -3.11 -16.26 3.05
CA GLY A 81 -3.14 -15.33 4.19
C GLY A 81 -3.01 -13.85 3.82
N ASP A 82 -2.55 -13.03 4.77
CA ASP A 82 -2.60 -11.56 4.65
C ASP A 82 -1.70 -11.00 3.54
N LEU A 83 -0.52 -11.58 3.33
CA LEU A 83 0.39 -11.11 2.28
C LEU A 83 -0.17 -11.39 0.89
N HIS A 84 -0.88 -12.50 0.72
CA HIS A 84 -1.63 -12.78 -0.50
C HIS A 84 -2.73 -11.74 -0.76
N LEU A 85 -3.48 -11.35 0.28
CA LEU A 85 -4.50 -10.30 0.18
C LEU A 85 -3.89 -8.95 -0.21
N ILE A 86 -2.73 -8.59 0.37
CA ILE A 86 -2.01 -7.37 0.01
C ILE A 86 -1.50 -7.43 -1.44
N ALA A 87 -0.93 -8.56 -1.87
CA ALA A 87 -0.49 -8.75 -3.25
C ALA A 87 -1.64 -8.60 -4.24
N THR A 88 -2.81 -9.18 -3.94
CA THR A 88 -4.03 -9.06 -4.75
C THR A 88 -4.50 -7.61 -4.85
N ARG A 89 -4.40 -6.81 -3.78
CA ARG A 89 -4.69 -5.37 -3.85
C ARG A 89 -3.75 -4.62 -4.77
N TYR A 90 -2.46 -4.99 -4.81
CA TYR A 90 -1.52 -4.41 -5.77
C TYR A 90 -1.83 -4.81 -7.21
N ILE A 91 -2.30 -6.04 -7.48
CA ILE A 91 -2.80 -6.42 -8.81
C ILE A 91 -3.92 -5.47 -9.25
N ALA A 92 -4.94 -5.31 -8.41
CA ALA A 92 -6.06 -4.41 -8.69
C ALA A 92 -5.61 -2.95 -8.88
N ALA A 93 -4.55 -2.51 -8.18
CA ALA A 93 -3.98 -1.19 -8.37
C ALA A 93 -3.29 -1.03 -9.74
N TYR A 94 -2.53 -2.04 -10.20
CA TYR A 94 -1.87 -2.01 -11.51
C TYR A 94 -2.88 -2.13 -12.68
N GLN A 95 -3.99 -2.84 -12.49
CA GLN A 95 -5.05 -2.95 -13.49
C GLN A 95 -5.74 -1.62 -13.84
N LYS A 96 -5.56 -0.57 -13.03
CA LYS A 96 -6.10 0.77 -13.32
C LYS A 96 -5.55 1.40 -14.60
N ASP A 97 -4.35 1.01 -15.02
CA ASP A 97 -3.75 1.40 -16.31
C ASP A 97 -2.85 0.27 -16.81
N VAL A 98 -3.46 -0.72 -17.46
CA VAL A 98 -2.78 -1.92 -17.91
C VAL A 98 -1.62 -1.58 -18.85
N ALA A 99 -1.88 -0.78 -19.88
CA ALA A 99 -0.90 -0.50 -20.92
C ALA A 99 0.33 0.24 -20.37
N ALA A 100 0.13 1.26 -19.53
CA ALA A 100 1.26 1.98 -18.94
C ALA A 100 2.02 1.12 -17.95
N ASN A 101 1.33 0.31 -17.13
CA ASN A 101 1.98 -0.53 -16.13
C ASN A 101 2.73 -1.70 -16.76
N CYS A 102 2.28 -2.28 -17.87
CA CYS A 102 3.05 -3.28 -18.61
C CYS A 102 4.37 -2.71 -19.16
N ARG A 103 4.33 -1.54 -19.82
CA ARG A 103 5.55 -0.86 -20.30
C ARG A 103 6.50 -0.53 -19.16
N LYS A 104 5.95 -0.04 -18.04
CA LYS A 104 6.75 0.29 -16.86
C LYS A 104 7.36 -0.95 -16.22
N ALA A 105 6.63 -2.06 -16.17
CA ALA A 105 7.12 -3.32 -15.64
C ALA A 105 8.34 -3.82 -16.45
N GLU A 106 8.24 -3.84 -17.78
CA GLU A 106 9.35 -4.18 -18.66
C GLU A 106 10.53 -3.22 -18.51
N ALA A 107 10.29 -1.90 -18.55
CA ALA A 107 11.37 -0.92 -18.44
C ALA A 107 12.13 -0.99 -17.11
N THR A 108 11.44 -1.35 -16.03
CA THR A 108 11.99 -1.30 -14.66
C THR A 108 12.57 -2.64 -14.21
N PHE A 109 11.93 -3.74 -14.63
CA PHE A 109 12.17 -5.10 -14.13
C PHE A 109 12.49 -6.10 -15.25
N GLY A 110 12.53 -5.64 -16.50
CA GLY A 110 12.98 -6.41 -17.66
C GLY A 110 14.44 -6.84 -17.56
N PRO A 111 14.97 -7.58 -18.55
CA PRO A 111 16.37 -8.01 -18.57
C PRO A 111 17.38 -6.86 -18.42
N GLN A 112 17.03 -5.68 -18.94
CA GLN A 112 17.83 -4.44 -18.86
C GLN A 112 17.28 -3.44 -17.83
N GLY A 113 16.36 -3.87 -16.96
CA GLY A 113 15.76 -3.03 -15.93
C GLY A 113 16.74 -2.66 -14.82
N SER A 114 16.37 -1.68 -13.98
CA SER A 114 17.28 -1.10 -12.97
C SER A 114 17.02 -1.54 -11.53
N ILE A 115 15.83 -2.05 -11.18
CA ILE A 115 15.48 -2.36 -9.78
C ILE A 115 15.74 -3.83 -9.45
N ILE A 116 15.14 -4.75 -10.21
CA ILE A 116 15.42 -6.20 -10.14
C ILE A 116 15.49 -6.70 -11.59
N PRO A 117 16.68 -6.64 -12.22
CA PRO A 117 16.82 -7.04 -13.62
C PRO A 117 16.41 -8.50 -13.82
N GLY A 118 15.62 -8.75 -14.86
CA GLY A 118 15.14 -10.09 -15.24
C GLY A 118 14.02 -10.65 -14.35
N LEU A 119 13.40 -9.83 -13.49
CA LEU A 119 12.18 -10.27 -12.78
C LEU A 119 10.99 -10.40 -13.74
N ILE A 120 10.92 -9.52 -14.74
CA ILE A 120 9.97 -9.61 -15.85
C ILE A 120 10.75 -10.00 -17.09
N VAL A 121 10.24 -10.96 -17.84
CA VAL A 121 10.90 -11.52 -19.03
C VAL A 121 9.89 -11.63 -20.19
N PRO A 122 10.37 -11.65 -21.44
CA PRO A 122 9.53 -12.07 -22.56
C PRO A 122 8.93 -13.45 -22.28
N ARG A 123 7.69 -13.64 -22.70
CA ARG A 123 6.96 -14.89 -22.48
C ARG A 123 7.66 -16.09 -23.12
#